data_AF-A0A6F9DD61-F1
#
_entry.id   AF-A0A6F9DD61-F1
#
_cell.length_a   1.000
_cell.length_b   1.000
_cell.length_c   1.000
_cell.angle_alpha   90.00
_cell.angle_beta   90.00
_cell.angle_gamma   90.00
#
_symmetry.space_group_name_H-M   'P 1'
#
loop_
_entity.id
_entity.type
_entity.pdbx_description
1 polymer ?
#
loop_
_entity_poly.entity_id
_entity_poly.type
_entity_poly.pdbx_seq_one_letter_code
_entity_poly.pdbx_strand_id
1 'polypeptide(L)'
;MSSLMSAADKSTLKYIGIGLTVIVGGGVATYAFLHYRQSQPCRPPAPGSDEELLRQVLELKQEVVVLKNNLSNAVTELRKELGGIQSLVGQKRTRRSRSTHTTWSSTSNRTAGSYQTAYSDYDDDFSDDEFDIALDHLENNINGNANQPAPGSKEELDAICAKVDALYDGSEEDQEEAMRILQDNELNVNHKNSWQLLWRLSRSHVGAYDIRTAYDERCLHATTAVEHSKQALELFEESADVHKWYVISLGANTDFVGTKEKIEIGYELKEHIDRALELAPDDPTLYFMKGRWCWGVYMLTWIERKLAATLFATPPSATVQDALEAFNKAEEIQPGFYKSNQYYIAKCYYEVSDYSSARRWLESALQLPCNNKDDRDAHRDSSELLAKL
;
A
#
# COMPACT_ATOMS: atom_id res chain seq x y z
N MET A 1 12.70 61.82 48.18
CA MET A 1 11.39 62.31 47.71
C MET A 1 11.11 61.61 46.40
N SER A 2 10.38 60.50 46.44
CA SER A 2 8.98 60.40 45.92
C SER A 2 8.92 60.71 44.42
N SER A 3 8.42 59.82 43.56
CA SER A 3 7.06 59.32 43.66
C SER A 3 6.81 58.16 42.69
N LEU A 4 6.35 57.04 43.26
CA LEU A 4 5.26 56.18 42.80
C LEU A 4 5.20 55.79 41.31
N MET A 5 5.60 54.53 41.07
CA MET A 5 5.02 53.68 40.02
C MET A 5 3.51 53.61 40.23
N SER A 6 2.75 54.25 39.33
CA SER A 6 1.31 54.07 39.22
C SER A 6 1.01 53.05 38.14
N ALA A 7 0.22 52.05 38.52
CA ALA A 7 -0.34 51.03 37.68
C ALA A 7 -1.00 51.60 36.43
N ALA A 8 -0.58 51.09 35.28
CA ALA A 8 -1.37 51.03 34.06
C ALA A 8 -1.01 49.71 33.38
N ASP A 9 -1.57 48.62 33.90
CA ASP A 9 -1.56 47.32 33.24
C ASP A 9 -2.40 47.44 31.96
N LYS A 10 -1.71 47.81 30.88
CA LYS A 10 -2.24 47.83 29.53
C LYS A 10 -1.74 46.59 28.82
N SER A 11 -2.70 45.70 28.62
CA SER A 11 -3.03 45.14 27.32
C SER A 11 -2.27 43.89 26.85
N THR A 12 -3.07 42.83 26.70
CA THR A 12 -3.07 41.91 25.56
C THR A 12 -1.86 41.01 25.36
N LEU A 13 -1.82 39.90 26.10
CA LEU A 13 -1.37 38.63 25.50
C LEU A 13 -2.49 38.10 24.59
N LYS A 14 -2.55 38.60 23.37
CA LYS A 14 -3.31 37.99 22.28
C LYS A 14 -2.52 36.77 21.78
N TYR A 15 -3.14 35.60 21.88
CA TYR A 15 -2.99 34.41 21.04
C TYR A 15 -1.65 34.25 20.29
N ILE A 16 -0.82 33.29 20.70
CA ILE A 16 0.30 32.80 19.87
C ILE A 16 -0.18 31.57 19.12
N GLY A 17 -0.64 31.78 17.88
CA GLY A 17 -0.85 30.71 16.91
C GLY A 17 0.39 30.58 16.03
N ILE A 18 0.94 29.36 15.91
CA ILE A 18 2.00 29.06 14.93
C ILE A 18 1.32 28.44 13.71
N GLY A 19 1.19 29.22 12.63
CA GLY A 19 0.77 28.71 11.33
C GLY A 19 2.00 28.36 10.49
N LEU A 20 2.03 27.15 9.93
CA LEU A 20 3.09 26.71 9.03
C LEU A 20 2.50 26.58 7.63
N THR A 21 2.94 27.44 6.71
CA THR A 21 2.47 27.44 5.31
C THR A 21 3.55 26.82 4.44
N VAL A 22 3.21 25.73 3.75
CA VAL A 22 4.02 25.17 2.66
C VAL A 22 3.27 25.43 1.36
N ILE A 23 3.89 26.19 0.45
CA ILE A 23 3.35 26.42 -0.90
C ILE A 23 4.19 25.60 -1.87
N VAL A 24 3.59 24.53 -2.40
CA VAL A 24 4.03 23.86 -3.63
C VAL A 24 2.87 23.98 -4.62
N GLY A 25 3.18 24.26 -5.88
CA GLY A 25 2.24 24.78 -6.87
C GLY A 25 0.86 24.09 -6.92
N GLY A 26 -0.19 24.91 -6.82
CA GLY A 26 -1.55 24.59 -7.28
C GLY A 26 -2.40 23.70 -6.36
N GLY A 27 -2.81 24.20 -5.18
CA GLY A 27 -3.86 23.55 -4.36
C GLY A 27 -3.99 24.20 -2.97
N VAL A 28 -5.22 24.44 -2.50
CA VAL A 28 -5.56 25.27 -1.33
C VAL A 28 -5.20 24.59 0.01
N ALA A 29 -4.67 25.38 0.96
CA ALA A 29 -4.22 24.94 2.29
C ALA A 29 -5.36 24.81 3.33
N THR A 30 -5.33 23.73 4.11
CA THR A 30 -6.17 23.51 5.31
C THR A 30 -5.52 24.13 6.55
N TYR A 31 -6.31 24.89 7.32
CA TYR A 31 -5.92 25.49 8.59
C TYR A 31 -6.25 24.55 9.76
N ALA A 32 -5.28 24.17 10.57
CA ALA A 32 -5.52 23.54 11.87
C ALA A 32 -5.40 24.60 12.98
N PHE A 33 -6.52 24.94 13.63
CA PHE A 33 -6.53 25.78 14.84
C PHE A 33 -6.55 24.88 16.08
N LEU A 34 -5.44 24.85 16.83
CA LEU A 34 -5.43 24.26 18.17
C LEU A 34 -6.09 25.24 19.15
N HIS A 35 -7.32 24.93 19.56
CA HIS A 35 -8.01 25.65 20.64
C HIS A 35 -7.65 25.05 22.00
N TYR A 36 -6.81 25.74 22.77
CA TYR A 36 -6.63 25.46 24.19
C TYR A 36 -7.81 26.07 24.96
N ARG A 37 -8.73 25.23 25.44
CA ARG A 37 -9.85 25.65 26.31
C ARG A 37 -9.43 25.47 27.77
N GLN A 38 -9.08 26.57 28.43
CA GLN A 38 -8.78 26.57 29.86
C GLN A 38 -10.09 26.51 30.65
N SER A 39 -10.46 25.34 31.17
CA SER A 39 -11.49 25.18 32.20
C SER A 39 -10.97 25.74 33.53
N GLN A 40 -11.77 26.60 34.19
CA GLN A 40 -11.45 27.20 35.49
C GLN A 40 -11.50 26.17 36.66
N PRO A 41 -11.22 26.57 37.92
CA PRO A 41 -9.94 26.43 38.60
C PRO A 41 -10.01 25.32 39.67
N CYS A 42 -9.10 24.34 39.64
CA CYS A 42 -9.01 23.36 40.73
C CYS A 42 -7.55 23.10 41.11
N ARG A 43 -7.22 23.58 42.33
CA ARG A 43 -6.02 23.36 43.17
C ARG A 43 -4.64 23.62 42.53
N PRO A 44 -3.71 24.30 43.25
CA PRO A 44 -2.34 24.40 42.78
C PRO A 44 -1.71 22.99 42.77
N PRO A 45 -1.19 22.49 41.64
CA PRO A 45 -0.38 21.29 41.61
C PRO A 45 1.04 21.59 42.12
N ALA A 46 1.73 20.53 42.55
CA ALA A 46 3.02 20.61 43.23
C ALA A 46 4.10 21.37 42.43
N PRO A 47 4.95 22.17 43.08
CA PRO A 47 6.00 22.92 42.41
C PRO A 47 7.08 21.93 41.93
N GLY A 48 7.10 21.65 40.62
CA GLY A 48 8.14 20.83 39.99
C GLY A 48 7.77 20.24 38.62
N SER A 49 6.49 20.01 38.32
CA SER A 49 6.08 19.38 37.04
C SER A 49 6.05 20.35 35.86
N ASP A 50 5.66 21.60 36.10
CA ASP A 50 5.46 22.59 35.02
C ASP A 50 6.78 23.15 34.50
N GLU A 51 7.80 23.24 35.35
CA GLU A 51 9.12 23.77 34.99
C GLU A 51 9.90 22.74 34.13
N GLU A 52 9.76 21.46 34.44
CA GLU A 52 10.32 20.36 33.66
C GLU A 52 9.61 20.21 32.31
N LEU A 53 8.28 20.31 32.28
CA LEU A 53 7.51 20.36 31.03
C LEU A 53 7.89 21.57 30.16
N LEU A 54 8.06 22.75 30.76
CA LEU A 54 8.52 23.95 30.05
C LEU A 54 9.92 23.75 29.47
N ARG A 55 10.82 23.12 30.22
CA ARG A 55 12.17 22.80 29.77
C ARG A 55 12.17 21.86 28.57
N GLN A 56 11.39 20.78 28.64
CA GLN A 56 11.24 19.83 27.53
C GLN A 56 10.61 20.47 26.29
N VAL A 57 9.62 21.37 26.48
CA VAL A 57 9.03 22.12 25.37
C VAL A 57 10.02 23.10 24.73
N LEU A 58 10.89 23.73 25.52
CA LEU A 58 11.92 24.62 25.01
C LEU A 58 13.01 23.86 24.24
N GLU A 59 13.42 22.71 24.73
CA GLU A 59 14.38 21.83 24.06
C GLU A 59 13.83 21.34 22.72
N LEU A 60 12.58 20.85 22.69
CA LEU A 60 11.89 20.47 21.46
C LEU A 60 11.77 21.63 20.46
N LYS A 61 11.49 22.85 20.93
CA LYS A 61 11.44 24.04 20.06
C LYS A 61 12.79 24.30 19.41
N GLN A 62 13.88 24.14 20.16
CA GLN A 62 15.22 24.37 19.66
C GLN A 62 15.63 23.31 18.64
N GLU A 63 15.29 22.05 18.87
CA GLU A 63 15.52 20.96 17.93
C GLU A 63 14.75 21.13 16.62
N VAL A 64 13.48 21.54 16.69
CA VAL A 64 12.67 21.83 15.49
C VAL A 64 13.31 22.93 14.64
N VAL A 65 13.90 23.95 15.28
CA VAL A 65 14.63 25.01 14.55
C VAL A 65 15.88 24.46 13.87
N VAL A 66 16.65 23.59 14.54
CA VAL A 66 17.83 22.94 13.96
C VAL A 66 17.44 22.07 12.77
N LEU A 67 16.41 21.23 12.92
CA LEU A 67 15.91 20.37 11.85
C LEU A 67 15.39 21.18 10.65
N LYS A 68 14.68 22.28 10.90
CA LYS A 68 14.23 23.20 9.84
C LYS A 68 15.40 23.77 9.05
N ASN A 69 16.47 24.19 9.73
CA ASN A 69 17.65 24.73 9.08
C ASN A 69 18.39 23.65 8.28
N ASN A 70 18.53 22.45 8.83
CA ASN A 70 19.15 21.32 8.13
C ASN A 70 18.38 20.93 6.86
N LEU A 71 17.05 20.87 6.96
CA LEU A 71 16.18 20.60 5.81
C LEU A 71 16.29 21.70 4.76
N SER A 72 16.28 22.97 5.17
CA SER A 72 16.45 24.10 4.26
C SER A 72 17.79 24.02 3.51
N ASN A 73 18.87 23.66 4.21
CA ASN A 73 20.19 23.50 3.62
C ASN A 73 20.23 22.33 2.63
N ALA A 74 19.63 21.19 2.97
CA ALA A 74 19.53 20.04 2.08
C ALA A 74 18.74 20.39 0.80
N VAL A 75 17.61 21.09 0.92
CA VAL A 75 16.82 21.55 -0.22
C VAL A 75 17.60 22.53 -1.09
N THR A 76 18.40 23.42 -0.50
CA THR A 76 19.25 24.33 -1.30
C THR A 76 20.34 23.59 -2.06
N GLU A 77 20.94 22.55 -1.47
CA GLU A 77 21.98 21.77 -2.14
C GLU A 77 21.38 20.94 -3.29
N LEU A 78 20.22 20.29 -3.07
CA LEU A 78 19.50 19.58 -4.12
C LEU A 78 19.10 20.49 -5.30
N ARG A 79 18.67 21.74 -5.02
CA ARG A 79 18.37 22.72 -6.07
C ARG A 79 19.62 23.11 -6.87
N LYS A 80 20.77 23.21 -6.21
CA LYS A 80 22.05 23.52 -6.84
C LYS A 80 22.54 22.36 -7.71
N GLU A 81 22.40 21.12 -7.24
CA GLU A 81 22.68 19.92 -8.04
C GLU A 81 21.75 19.81 -9.26
N LEU A 82 20.45 20.08 -9.08
CA LEU A 82 19.49 20.10 -10.19
C LEU A 82 19.83 21.17 -11.24
N GLY A 83 20.24 22.36 -10.80
CA GLY A 83 20.74 23.42 -11.69
C GLY A 83 22.01 23.02 -12.44
N GLY A 84 22.91 22.29 -11.78
CA GLY A 84 24.09 21.67 -12.40
C GLY A 84 23.71 20.69 -13.51
N ILE A 85 22.77 19.78 -13.25
CA ILE A 85 22.28 18.79 -14.22
C ILE A 85 21.60 19.48 -15.41
N GLN A 86 20.75 20.48 -15.18
CA GLN A 86 20.08 21.24 -16.24
C GLN A 86 21.08 21.98 -17.14
N SER A 87 22.17 22.52 -16.59
CA SER A 87 23.23 23.17 -17.36
C SER A 87 23.99 22.19 -18.26
N LEU A 88 24.23 20.95 -17.78
CA LEU A 88 24.87 19.88 -18.54
C LEU A 88 23.97 19.36 -19.68
N VAL A 89 22.65 19.30 -19.45
CA VAL A 89 21.67 18.94 -20.48
C VAL A 89 21.55 20.05 -21.54
N GLY A 90 21.65 21.33 -21.15
CA GLY A 90 21.70 22.47 -22.07
C GLY A 90 22.92 22.49 -22.98
N GLN A 91 24.11 22.14 -22.48
CA GLN A 91 25.33 22.05 -23.28
C GLN A 91 25.33 20.88 -24.28
N LYS A 92 24.65 19.76 -23.99
CA LYS A 92 24.49 18.65 -24.95
C LYS A 92 23.57 18.99 -26.12
N ARG A 93 22.60 19.90 -25.94
CA ARG A 93 21.72 20.38 -27.03
C ARG A 93 22.40 21.37 -27.96
N THR A 94 23.29 22.23 -27.47
CA THR A 94 24.01 23.22 -28.31
C THR A 94 25.19 22.63 -29.10
N ARG A 95 25.72 21.47 -28.71
CA ARG A 95 26.80 20.76 -29.44
C ARG A 95 26.32 19.98 -30.66
N ARG A 96 25.01 19.78 -30.85
CA ARG A 96 24.44 19.02 -31.98
C ARG A 96 23.93 19.90 -33.13
N SER A 97 24.04 21.22 -33.02
CA SER A 97 23.55 22.19 -34.02
C SER A 97 24.66 22.95 -34.77
N ARG A 98 25.84 22.33 -34.94
CA ARG A 98 26.92 22.93 -35.74
C ARG A 98 27.77 21.88 -36.45
N SER A 99 27.20 21.26 -37.48
CA SER A 99 27.98 20.76 -38.63
C SER A 99 27.12 20.86 -39.89
N THR A 100 27.64 21.58 -40.86
CA THR A 100 27.00 22.03 -42.10
C THR A 100 27.03 20.97 -43.20
N HIS A 101 25.94 20.95 -43.96
CA HIS A 101 25.78 20.61 -45.38
C HIS A 101 27.01 20.12 -46.18
N THR A 102 26.82 19.01 -46.90
CA THR A 102 27.35 18.85 -48.25
C THR A 102 26.22 18.33 -49.14
N THR A 103 26.03 19.00 -50.28
CA THR A 103 24.90 18.88 -51.21
C THR A 103 25.35 18.16 -52.48
N TRP A 104 24.50 17.29 -53.03
CA TRP A 104 24.27 17.13 -54.49
C TRP A 104 23.04 16.22 -54.69
N SER A 105 21.87 16.74 -55.11
CA SER A 105 21.32 16.81 -56.50
C SER A 105 21.25 15.45 -57.19
N SER A 106 20.24 14.99 -57.92
CA SER A 106 18.92 15.43 -58.38
C SER A 106 18.25 14.15 -58.90
N THR A 107 16.92 14.09 -59.03
CA THR A 107 16.20 13.76 -60.28
C THR A 107 14.69 13.70 -59.99
N SER A 108 13.95 14.25 -60.93
CA SER A 108 12.50 14.49 -60.98
C SER A 108 11.67 13.26 -61.36
N ASN A 109 10.39 13.28 -60.97
CA ASN A 109 9.15 13.03 -61.76
C ASN A 109 8.05 12.54 -60.79
N ARG A 110 6.92 13.25 -60.62
CA ARG A 110 5.63 13.08 -61.35
C ARG A 110 5.31 11.59 -61.58
N THR A 111 4.20 11.01 -61.14
CA THR A 111 2.80 11.32 -61.54
C THR A 111 1.81 10.51 -60.69
N ALA A 112 0.56 10.96 -60.68
CA ALA A 112 -0.63 10.42 -60.03
C ALA A 112 -1.10 9.01 -60.47
N GLY A 113 -1.97 8.43 -59.65
CA GLY A 113 -3.22 7.84 -60.14
C GLY A 113 -3.32 6.31 -60.17
N SER A 114 -4.22 5.79 -59.31
CA SER A 114 -5.28 4.80 -59.60
C SER A 114 -4.94 3.55 -60.43
N TYR A 115 -5.25 2.38 -59.85
CA TYR A 115 -5.91 1.31 -60.59
C TYR A 115 -6.75 0.43 -59.66
N GLN A 116 -7.99 0.26 -60.09
CA GLN A 116 -8.95 -0.77 -59.72
C GLN A 116 -9.38 -1.45 -61.03
N THR A 117 -10.10 -2.58 -60.92
CA THR A 117 -10.77 -3.43 -61.96
C THR A 117 -9.99 -4.67 -62.42
N ALA A 118 -10.59 -5.81 -62.81
CA ALA A 118 -11.88 -6.52 -62.62
C ALA A 118 -11.83 -7.82 -63.47
N TYR A 119 -12.86 -8.69 -63.35
CA TYR A 119 -13.24 -9.92 -64.11
C TYR A 119 -12.67 -11.24 -63.58
N SER A 120 -13.45 -12.29 -63.29
CA SER A 120 -14.66 -12.89 -63.92
C SER A 120 -15.52 -13.59 -62.83
N ASP A 121 -16.86 -13.52 -62.79
CA ASP A 121 -17.91 -14.04 -63.68
C ASP A 121 -18.24 -15.53 -63.41
N TYR A 122 -19.24 -15.76 -62.54
CA TYR A 122 -20.20 -16.87 -62.57
C TYR A 122 -21.45 -16.44 -61.77
N ASP A 123 -22.54 -16.19 -62.50
CA ASP A 123 -23.91 -16.21 -61.99
C ASP A 123 -24.28 -17.66 -61.61
N ASP A 124 -24.82 -17.87 -60.41
CA ASP A 124 -25.88 -18.87 -60.24
C ASP A 124 -26.89 -18.35 -59.21
N ASP A 125 -28.15 -18.45 -59.61
CA ASP A 125 -29.35 -17.84 -59.05
C ASP A 125 -29.99 -18.86 -58.10
N PHE A 126 -30.03 -18.58 -56.79
CA PHE A 126 -30.92 -19.33 -55.89
C PHE A 126 -31.43 -18.44 -54.74
N SER A 127 -32.65 -17.96 -54.97
CA SER A 127 -33.70 -17.50 -54.04
C SER A 127 -33.34 -17.28 -52.56
N ASP A 128 -33.50 -16.03 -52.13
CA ASP A 128 -33.83 -15.65 -50.77
C ASP A 128 -35.22 -16.21 -50.40
N ASP A 129 -35.23 -17.31 -49.66
CA ASP A 129 -36.27 -17.70 -48.71
C ASP A 129 -35.66 -18.85 -47.89
N GLU A 130 -35.73 -18.78 -46.56
CA GLU A 130 -35.33 -19.83 -45.59
C GLU A 130 -33.91 -19.73 -44.99
N PHE A 131 -33.68 -18.74 -44.12
CA PHE A 131 -32.73 -18.88 -43.02
C PHE A 131 -33.20 -18.16 -41.75
N ASP A 132 -34.37 -18.56 -41.24
CA ASP A 132 -34.90 -18.14 -39.93
C ASP A 132 -35.27 -19.34 -39.01
N ILE A 133 -34.73 -20.54 -39.27
CA ILE A 133 -34.94 -21.72 -38.40
C ILE A 133 -33.64 -22.52 -38.28
N ALA A 134 -32.60 -21.95 -37.65
CA ALA A 134 -31.42 -22.74 -37.26
C ALA A 134 -30.58 -22.12 -36.12
N LEU A 135 -31.20 -21.40 -35.19
CA LEU A 135 -30.53 -20.98 -33.95
C LEU A 135 -31.38 -21.28 -32.70
N ASP A 136 -32.01 -22.45 -32.68
CA ASP A 136 -32.70 -22.98 -31.48
C ASP A 136 -32.36 -24.47 -31.22
N HIS A 137 -31.41 -25.03 -31.99
CA HIS A 137 -31.08 -26.46 -31.93
C HIS A 137 -29.59 -26.77 -31.71
N LEU A 138 -28.81 -25.79 -31.24
CA LEU A 138 -27.46 -26.06 -30.71
C LEU A 138 -27.31 -25.93 -29.19
N GLU A 139 -28.38 -25.61 -28.44
CA GLU A 139 -28.33 -25.58 -26.96
C GLU A 139 -28.84 -26.85 -26.29
N ASN A 140 -29.39 -27.82 -27.04
CA ASN A 140 -30.01 -29.01 -26.46
C ASN A 140 -29.36 -30.32 -26.91
N ASN A 141 -28.02 -30.43 -26.87
CA ASN A 141 -27.39 -31.75 -26.76
C ASN A 141 -25.91 -31.77 -26.35
N ILE A 142 -25.60 -31.28 -25.15
CA ILE A 142 -24.49 -31.87 -24.38
C ILE A 142 -25.07 -32.31 -23.03
N ASN A 143 -25.56 -33.54 -23.03
CA ASN A 143 -25.92 -34.27 -21.83
C ASN A 143 -24.77 -34.27 -20.81
N GLY A 144 -25.12 -34.02 -19.55
CA GLY A 144 -24.67 -34.91 -18.47
C GLY A 144 -23.71 -34.33 -17.45
N ASN A 145 -24.14 -33.32 -16.69
CA ASN A 145 -23.98 -33.41 -15.23
C ASN A 145 -25.14 -32.70 -14.52
N ALA A 146 -26.08 -33.48 -14.01
CA ALA A 146 -27.04 -33.04 -13.01
C ALA A 146 -26.27 -32.78 -11.72
N ASN A 147 -25.83 -31.54 -11.51
CA ASN A 147 -25.31 -31.02 -10.23
C ASN A 147 -25.08 -29.50 -10.28
N GLN A 148 -25.88 -28.74 -11.06
CA GLN A 148 -25.85 -27.29 -10.90
C GLN A 148 -26.68 -26.92 -9.66
N PRO A 149 -26.07 -26.27 -8.65
CA PRO A 149 -26.77 -25.88 -7.45
C PRO A 149 -27.89 -24.88 -7.77
N ALA A 150 -28.96 -24.92 -6.98
CA ALA A 150 -30.10 -24.04 -7.21
C ALA A 150 -29.69 -22.55 -7.07
N PRO A 151 -30.23 -21.64 -7.89
CA PRO A 151 -29.88 -20.23 -7.84
C PRO A 151 -30.23 -19.62 -6.47
N GLY A 152 -29.28 -18.93 -5.84
CA GLY A 152 -29.33 -18.36 -4.49
C GLY A 152 -29.05 -19.36 -3.35
N SER A 153 -28.66 -20.59 -3.65
CA SER A 153 -28.40 -21.61 -2.61
C SER A 153 -27.01 -21.45 -1.98
N LYS A 154 -26.83 -22.05 -0.79
CA LYS A 154 -25.52 -22.10 -0.14
C LYS A 154 -24.51 -22.87 -0.99
N GLU A 155 -24.97 -23.91 -1.68
CA GLU A 155 -24.15 -24.75 -2.56
C GLU A 155 -23.64 -23.97 -3.78
N GLU A 156 -24.43 -23.03 -4.31
CA GLU A 156 -23.98 -22.13 -5.39
C GLU A 156 -22.90 -21.17 -4.89
N LEU A 157 -23.13 -20.55 -3.72
CA LEU A 157 -22.15 -19.66 -3.11
C LEU A 157 -20.82 -20.39 -2.85
N ASP A 158 -20.87 -21.61 -2.32
CA ASP A 158 -19.70 -22.43 -2.06
C ASP A 158 -18.97 -22.79 -3.38
N ALA A 159 -19.72 -23.08 -4.45
CA ALA A 159 -19.14 -23.34 -5.77
C ALA A 159 -18.47 -22.10 -6.38
N ILE A 160 -19.07 -20.92 -6.24
CA ILE A 160 -18.47 -19.65 -6.67
C ILE A 160 -17.19 -19.38 -5.89
N CYS A 161 -17.23 -19.53 -4.56
CA CYS A 161 -16.06 -19.34 -3.71
C CYS A 161 -14.92 -20.28 -4.10
N ALA A 162 -15.21 -21.56 -4.33
CA ALA A 162 -14.23 -22.54 -4.77
C ALA A 162 -13.63 -22.19 -6.14
N LYS A 163 -14.45 -21.72 -7.10
CA LYS A 163 -13.96 -21.25 -8.41
C LYS A 163 -13.00 -20.06 -8.25
N VAL A 164 -13.39 -19.06 -7.45
CA VAL A 164 -12.57 -17.87 -7.20
C VAL A 164 -11.25 -18.22 -6.50
N ASP A 165 -11.27 -19.15 -5.54
CA ASP A 165 -10.06 -19.59 -4.86
C ASP A 165 -9.11 -20.34 -5.80
N ALA A 166 -9.64 -21.16 -6.71
CA ALA A 166 -8.82 -21.86 -7.71
C ALA A 166 -8.14 -20.89 -8.70
N LEU A 167 -8.79 -19.77 -9.04
CA LEU A 167 -8.24 -18.76 -9.93
C LEU A 167 -7.18 -17.87 -9.26
N TYR A 168 -7.17 -17.78 -7.93
CA TYR A 168 -6.30 -16.86 -7.20
C TYR A 168 -4.80 -17.12 -7.41
N ASP A 169 -4.41 -18.40 -7.42
CA ASP A 169 -3.02 -18.84 -7.65
C ASP A 169 -2.66 -18.91 -9.15
N GLY A 170 -3.57 -18.46 -10.02
CA GLY A 170 -3.41 -18.45 -11.47
C GLY A 170 -2.61 -17.26 -12.01
N SER A 171 -2.76 -17.02 -13.31
CA SER A 171 -2.21 -15.88 -14.04
C SER A 171 -2.90 -14.55 -13.68
N GLU A 172 -2.36 -13.43 -14.13
CA GLU A 172 -3.02 -12.12 -13.99
C GLU A 172 -4.42 -12.12 -14.64
N GLU A 173 -4.61 -12.86 -15.73
CA GLU A 173 -5.91 -13.03 -16.40
C GLU A 173 -6.91 -13.80 -15.51
N ASP A 174 -6.44 -14.84 -14.82
CA ASP A 174 -7.26 -15.62 -13.88
C ASP A 174 -7.68 -14.78 -12.67
N GLN A 175 -6.77 -13.93 -12.17
CA GLN A 175 -7.05 -13.02 -11.06
C GLN A 175 -8.06 -11.92 -11.47
N GLU A 176 -7.99 -11.44 -12.70
CA GLU A 176 -9.01 -10.53 -13.25
C GLU A 176 -10.37 -11.23 -13.43
N GLU A 177 -10.40 -12.48 -13.90
CA GLU A 177 -11.63 -13.27 -14.00
C GLU A 177 -12.24 -13.47 -12.60
N ALA A 178 -11.44 -13.82 -11.61
CA ALA A 178 -11.87 -13.96 -10.22
C ALA A 178 -12.51 -12.67 -9.70
N MET A 179 -11.90 -11.51 -9.96
CA MET A 179 -12.44 -10.21 -9.56
C MET A 179 -13.79 -9.91 -10.24
N ARG A 180 -13.93 -10.21 -11.53
CA ARG A 180 -15.20 -10.02 -12.26
C ARG A 180 -16.32 -10.89 -11.70
N ILE A 181 -16.05 -12.18 -11.47
CA ILE A 181 -17.01 -13.11 -10.86
C ILE A 181 -17.49 -12.59 -9.51
N LEU A 182 -16.57 -12.09 -8.69
CA LEU A 182 -16.91 -11.55 -7.38
C LEU A 182 -17.79 -10.30 -7.47
N GLN A 183 -17.46 -9.36 -8.37
CA GLN A 183 -18.25 -8.13 -8.57
C GLN A 183 -19.65 -8.41 -9.11
N ASP A 184 -19.79 -9.35 -10.05
CA ASP A 184 -21.09 -9.76 -10.58
C ASP A 184 -21.98 -10.36 -9.49
N ASN A 185 -21.38 -11.14 -8.58
CA ASN A 185 -22.10 -11.78 -7.47
C ASN A 185 -22.37 -10.84 -6.29
N GLU A 186 -21.58 -9.78 -6.12
CA GLU A 186 -21.85 -8.72 -5.14
C GLU A 186 -23.18 -8.01 -5.43
N LEU A 187 -23.50 -7.83 -6.71
CA LEU A 187 -24.75 -7.21 -7.17
C LEU A 187 -25.97 -8.14 -7.05
N ASN A 188 -25.75 -9.45 -6.90
CA ASN A 188 -26.82 -10.43 -6.78
C ASN A 188 -27.46 -10.35 -5.38
N VAL A 189 -28.76 -10.07 -5.33
CA VAL A 189 -29.53 -9.91 -4.08
C VAL A 189 -29.41 -11.13 -3.15
N ASN A 190 -29.26 -12.33 -3.71
CA ASN A 190 -29.17 -13.57 -2.93
C ASN A 190 -27.79 -13.79 -2.27
N HIS A 191 -26.74 -13.17 -2.79
CA HIS A 191 -25.36 -13.30 -2.27
C HIS A 191 -24.81 -12.00 -1.68
N LYS A 192 -25.61 -10.92 -1.74
CA LYS A 192 -25.32 -9.65 -1.13
C LYS A 192 -25.01 -9.81 0.36
N ASN A 193 -23.95 -9.16 0.82
CA ASN A 193 -23.44 -9.25 2.20
C ASN A 193 -23.03 -10.67 2.61
N SER A 194 -22.59 -11.51 1.67
CA SER A 194 -21.91 -12.76 2.00
C SER A 194 -20.49 -12.47 2.49
N TRP A 195 -20.20 -12.76 3.76
CA TRP A 195 -18.86 -12.56 4.32
C TRP A 195 -17.80 -13.33 3.52
N GLN A 196 -18.15 -14.51 2.98
CA GLN A 196 -17.27 -15.32 2.14
C GLN A 196 -16.87 -14.62 0.84
N LEU A 197 -17.77 -13.87 0.21
CA LEU A 197 -17.45 -13.10 -0.99
C LEU A 197 -16.68 -11.84 -0.63
N LEU A 198 -17.06 -11.16 0.46
CA LEU A 198 -16.49 -9.87 0.85
C LEU A 198 -14.99 -9.95 1.14
N TRP A 199 -14.52 -10.94 1.91
CA TRP A 199 -13.07 -11.05 2.13
C TRP A 199 -12.31 -11.45 0.85
N ARG A 200 -12.94 -12.22 -0.06
CA ARG A 200 -12.35 -12.56 -1.37
C ARG A 200 -12.30 -11.35 -2.31
N LEU A 201 -13.30 -10.48 -2.26
CA LEU A 201 -13.28 -9.17 -2.91
C LEU A 201 -12.12 -8.32 -2.39
N SER A 202 -11.98 -8.24 -1.06
CA SER A 202 -10.85 -7.55 -0.42
C SER A 202 -9.51 -8.08 -0.93
N ARG A 203 -9.34 -9.41 -0.99
CA ARG A 203 -8.16 -10.08 -1.57
C ARG A 203 -7.90 -9.68 -3.02
N SER A 204 -8.92 -9.68 -3.88
CA SER A 204 -8.78 -9.26 -5.28
C SER A 204 -8.38 -7.79 -5.40
N HIS A 205 -8.92 -6.92 -4.55
CA HIS A 205 -8.53 -5.52 -4.49
C HIS A 205 -7.07 -5.33 -4.04
N VAL A 206 -6.59 -6.11 -3.06
CA VAL A 206 -5.16 -6.11 -2.68
C VAL A 206 -4.28 -6.54 -3.85
N GLY A 207 -4.64 -7.62 -4.55
CA GLY A 207 -3.90 -8.05 -5.75
C GLY A 207 -3.85 -6.96 -6.82
N ALA A 208 -4.96 -6.25 -7.06
CA ALA A 208 -4.97 -5.11 -7.95
C ALA A 208 -4.06 -3.97 -7.45
N TYR A 209 -4.06 -3.65 -6.15
CA TYR A 209 -3.16 -2.65 -5.55
C TYR A 209 -1.68 -2.96 -5.80
N ASP A 210 -1.28 -4.24 -5.80
CA ASP A 210 0.12 -4.65 -5.99
C ASP A 210 0.59 -4.43 -7.43
N ILE A 211 -0.28 -4.72 -8.40
CA ILE A 211 0.02 -4.65 -9.85
C ILE A 211 -0.06 -3.20 -10.36
N ARG A 212 -0.95 -2.36 -9.80
CA ARG A 212 -1.08 -0.96 -10.23
C ARG A 212 0.13 -0.13 -9.83
N THR A 213 0.40 0.92 -10.61
CA THR A 213 1.53 1.83 -10.42
C THR A 213 1.09 3.25 -10.09
N ALA A 214 -0.06 3.70 -10.62
CA ALA A 214 -0.60 5.02 -10.36
C ALA A 214 -1.05 5.15 -8.89
N TYR A 215 -0.69 6.26 -8.26
CA TYR A 215 -0.98 6.49 -6.84
C TYR A 215 -2.49 6.44 -6.55
N ASP A 216 -3.31 7.13 -7.35
CA ASP A 216 -4.75 7.22 -7.13
C ASP A 216 -5.45 5.86 -7.30
N GLU A 217 -5.03 5.05 -8.29
CA GLU A 217 -5.57 3.71 -8.50
C GLU A 217 -5.19 2.76 -7.36
N ARG A 218 -3.92 2.79 -6.92
CA ARG A 218 -3.47 1.99 -5.78
C ARG A 218 -4.22 2.38 -4.51
N CYS A 219 -4.39 3.69 -4.28
CA CYS A 219 -5.13 4.22 -3.14
C CYS A 219 -6.58 3.71 -3.15
N LEU A 220 -7.27 3.84 -4.29
CA LEU A 220 -8.64 3.34 -4.47
C LEU A 220 -8.73 1.85 -4.11
N HIS A 221 -7.88 1.01 -4.69
CA HIS A 221 -7.92 -0.43 -4.41
C HIS A 221 -7.61 -0.75 -2.95
N ALA A 222 -6.65 -0.07 -2.32
CA ALA A 222 -6.34 -0.28 -0.91
C ALA A 222 -7.51 0.13 0.01
N THR A 223 -8.13 1.29 -0.24
CA THR A 223 -9.28 1.74 0.55
C THR A 223 -10.49 0.83 0.37
N THR A 224 -10.77 0.41 -0.88
CA THR A 224 -11.89 -0.50 -1.16
C THR A 224 -11.64 -1.88 -0.57
N ALA A 225 -10.39 -2.36 -0.53
CA ALA A 225 -10.05 -3.61 0.13
C ALA A 225 -10.42 -3.56 1.63
N VAL A 226 -10.10 -2.46 2.32
CA VAL A 226 -10.43 -2.25 3.74
C VAL A 226 -11.95 -2.21 3.95
N GLU A 227 -12.70 -1.52 3.08
CA GLU A 227 -14.16 -1.46 3.18
C GLU A 227 -14.80 -2.86 3.14
N HIS A 228 -14.39 -3.70 2.19
CA HIS A 228 -14.93 -5.05 2.03
C HIS A 228 -14.52 -5.98 3.17
N SER A 229 -13.24 -5.98 3.56
CA SER A 229 -12.77 -6.83 4.66
C SER A 229 -13.37 -6.42 6.01
N LYS A 230 -13.58 -5.12 6.23
CA LYS A 230 -14.29 -4.63 7.42
C LYS A 230 -15.74 -5.07 7.45
N GLN A 231 -16.45 -5.00 6.32
CA GLN A 231 -17.82 -5.53 6.25
C GLN A 231 -17.85 -7.05 6.49
N ALA A 232 -16.88 -7.80 5.95
CA ALA A 232 -16.78 -9.23 6.21
C ALA A 232 -16.58 -9.52 7.71
N LEU A 233 -15.74 -8.72 8.38
CA LEU A 233 -15.47 -8.81 9.81
C LEU A 233 -16.71 -8.52 10.66
N GLU A 234 -17.48 -7.48 10.32
CA GLU A 234 -18.74 -7.14 11.00
C GLU A 234 -19.79 -8.26 10.87
N LEU A 235 -19.71 -9.07 9.81
CA LEU A 235 -20.64 -10.17 9.56
C LEU A 235 -20.18 -11.49 10.20
N PHE A 236 -18.88 -11.78 10.22
CA PHE A 236 -18.34 -13.04 10.72
C PHE A 236 -16.88 -12.94 11.22
N GLU A 237 -16.72 -12.67 12.51
CA GLU A 237 -15.43 -12.56 13.20
C GLU A 237 -14.79 -13.91 13.59
N GLU A 238 -15.50 -15.04 13.42
CA GLU A 238 -14.96 -16.37 13.76
C GLU A 238 -14.15 -17.01 12.61
N SER A 239 -13.91 -16.27 11.51
CA SER A 239 -13.09 -16.73 10.39
C SER A 239 -11.67 -16.17 10.43
N ALA A 240 -10.68 -17.06 10.41
CA ALA A 240 -9.28 -16.67 10.29
C ALA A 240 -8.99 -15.89 9.00
N ASP A 241 -9.60 -16.28 7.87
CA ASP A 241 -9.41 -15.61 6.57
C ASP A 241 -9.94 -14.18 6.59
N VAL A 242 -11.06 -13.94 7.29
CA VAL A 242 -11.63 -12.59 7.43
C VAL A 242 -10.67 -11.69 8.19
N HIS A 243 -10.15 -12.15 9.33
CA HIS A 243 -9.13 -11.41 10.08
C HIS A 243 -7.84 -11.22 9.26
N LYS A 244 -7.37 -12.26 8.57
CA LYS A 244 -6.16 -12.24 7.73
C LYS A 244 -6.26 -11.18 6.64
N TRP A 245 -7.32 -11.20 5.84
CA TRP A 245 -7.48 -10.24 4.74
C TRP A 245 -7.81 -8.84 5.23
N TYR A 246 -8.45 -8.70 6.39
CA TYR A 246 -8.57 -7.40 7.07
C TYR A 246 -7.19 -6.81 7.38
N VAL A 247 -6.32 -7.57 8.04
CA VAL A 247 -4.96 -7.15 8.37
C VAL A 247 -4.15 -6.80 7.11
N ILE A 248 -4.21 -7.63 6.07
CA ILE A 248 -3.49 -7.38 4.81
C ILE A 248 -3.98 -6.07 4.17
N SER A 249 -5.30 -5.86 4.09
CA SER A 249 -5.88 -4.65 3.52
C SER A 249 -5.52 -3.39 4.32
N LEU A 250 -5.53 -3.46 5.65
CA LEU A 250 -5.07 -2.38 6.52
C LEU A 250 -3.60 -2.05 6.27
N GLY A 251 -2.76 -3.07 6.12
CA GLY A 251 -1.36 -2.93 5.75
C GLY A 251 -1.17 -2.16 4.45
N ALA A 252 -1.89 -2.52 3.39
CA ALA A 252 -1.87 -1.81 2.12
C ALA A 252 -2.36 -0.35 2.26
N ASN A 253 -3.40 -0.11 3.05
CA ASN A 253 -3.93 1.24 3.30
C ASN A 253 -2.92 2.14 4.03
N THR A 254 -1.97 1.57 4.80
CA THR A 254 -0.94 2.38 5.47
C THR A 254 -0.05 3.16 4.51
N ASP A 255 0.01 2.82 3.21
CA ASP A 255 0.75 3.60 2.21
C ASP A 255 0.16 5.00 1.99
N PHE A 256 -1.14 5.19 2.27
CA PHE A 256 -1.91 6.36 1.86
C PHE A 256 -2.35 7.25 3.02
N VAL A 257 -2.09 6.83 4.26
CA VAL A 257 -2.54 7.52 5.47
C VAL A 257 -1.41 8.21 6.23
N GLY A 258 -1.76 9.20 7.05
CA GLY A 258 -0.81 9.96 7.86
C GLY A 258 -0.27 9.17 9.06
N THR A 259 0.85 9.59 9.65
CA THR A 259 1.51 8.90 10.78
C THR A 259 0.57 8.62 11.96
N LYS A 260 -0.36 9.53 12.29
CA LYS A 260 -1.33 9.33 13.37
C LYS A 260 -2.19 8.08 13.11
N GLU A 261 -2.77 8.00 11.91
CA GLU A 261 -3.64 6.91 11.48
C GLU A 261 -2.85 5.60 11.30
N LYS A 262 -1.60 5.66 10.82
CA LYS A 262 -0.72 4.48 10.79
C LYS A 262 -0.50 3.88 12.18
N ILE A 263 -0.36 4.72 13.20
CA ILE A 263 -0.20 4.25 14.59
C ILE A 263 -1.51 3.59 15.04
N GLU A 264 -2.67 4.19 14.75
CA GLU A 264 -3.99 3.61 15.07
C GLU A 264 -4.18 2.24 14.41
N ILE A 265 -3.94 2.16 13.10
CA ILE A 265 -3.96 0.91 12.34
C ILE A 265 -2.97 -0.11 12.92
N GLY A 266 -1.81 0.34 13.41
CA GLY A 266 -0.81 -0.53 14.04
C GLY A 266 -1.34 -1.32 15.24
N TYR A 267 -2.24 -0.75 16.05
CA TYR A 267 -2.86 -1.50 17.16
C TYR A 267 -3.90 -2.49 16.65
N GLU A 268 -4.71 -2.07 15.69
CA GLU A 268 -5.74 -2.90 15.06
C GLU A 268 -5.13 -4.12 14.36
N LEU A 269 -4.02 -3.92 13.63
CA LEU A 269 -3.25 -5.02 13.03
C LEU A 269 -2.87 -6.06 14.09
N LYS A 270 -2.37 -5.64 15.25
CA LYS A 270 -1.95 -6.59 16.30
C LYS A 270 -3.11 -7.43 16.81
N GLU A 271 -4.23 -6.79 17.12
CA GLU A 271 -5.44 -7.44 17.61
C GLU A 271 -5.94 -8.50 16.63
N HIS A 272 -6.08 -8.13 15.35
CA HIS A 272 -6.59 -9.05 14.35
C HIS A 272 -5.58 -10.13 13.94
N ILE A 273 -4.26 -9.86 13.97
CA ILE A 273 -3.23 -10.89 13.79
C ILE A 273 -3.31 -11.94 14.89
N ASP A 274 -3.38 -11.52 16.15
CA ASP A 274 -3.46 -12.45 17.28
C ASP A 274 -4.74 -13.29 17.19
N ARG A 275 -5.88 -12.65 16.90
CA ARG A 275 -7.15 -13.37 16.75
C ARG A 275 -7.12 -14.35 15.58
N ALA A 276 -6.53 -13.99 14.45
CA ALA A 276 -6.36 -14.91 13.34
C ALA A 276 -5.49 -16.11 13.72
N LEU A 277 -4.41 -15.90 14.49
CA LEU A 277 -3.52 -16.97 14.95
C LEU A 277 -4.19 -17.90 15.97
N GLU A 278 -5.15 -17.42 16.76
CA GLU A 278 -5.99 -18.26 17.62
C GLU A 278 -6.88 -19.21 16.79
N LEU A 279 -7.38 -18.72 15.65
CA LEU A 279 -8.29 -19.46 14.77
C LEU A 279 -7.55 -20.39 13.79
N ALA A 280 -6.38 -19.98 13.30
CA ALA A 280 -5.55 -20.71 12.35
C ALA A 280 -4.06 -20.68 12.77
N PRO A 281 -3.67 -21.47 13.78
CA PRO A 281 -2.31 -21.47 14.32
C PRO A 281 -1.26 -22.08 13.39
N ASP A 282 -1.66 -22.68 12.26
CA ASP A 282 -0.77 -23.31 11.29
C ASP A 282 -0.67 -22.49 9.98
N ASP A 283 -1.11 -21.23 9.95
CA ASP A 283 -0.97 -20.36 8.77
C ASP A 283 0.37 -19.57 8.81
N PRO A 284 1.31 -19.84 7.88
CA PRO A 284 2.61 -19.17 7.87
C PRO A 284 2.51 -17.68 7.52
N THR A 285 1.50 -17.25 6.74
CA THR A 285 1.27 -15.84 6.41
C THR A 285 0.97 -15.03 7.67
N LEU A 286 0.21 -15.58 8.63
CA LEU A 286 -0.11 -14.89 9.87
C LEU A 286 1.13 -14.65 10.74
N TYR A 287 2.03 -15.63 10.81
CA TYR A 287 3.31 -15.47 11.51
C TYR A 287 4.24 -14.47 10.81
N PHE A 288 4.27 -14.45 9.47
CA PHE A 288 4.96 -13.40 8.74
C PHE A 288 4.42 -12.01 9.05
N MET A 289 3.09 -11.83 9.06
CA MET A 289 2.48 -10.55 9.43
C MET A 289 2.80 -10.15 10.87
N LYS A 290 2.79 -11.10 11.80
CA LYS A 290 3.23 -10.88 13.19
C LYS A 290 4.68 -10.42 13.25
N GLY A 291 5.58 -11.07 12.52
CA GLY A 291 6.99 -10.69 12.45
C GLY A 291 7.17 -9.29 11.85
N ARG A 292 6.44 -8.97 10.77
CA ARG A 292 6.43 -7.63 10.15
C ARG A 292 5.94 -6.56 11.11
N TRP A 293 4.92 -6.85 11.91
CA TRP A 293 4.42 -5.96 12.95
C TRP A 293 5.47 -5.73 14.04
N CYS A 294 6.05 -6.81 14.59
CA CYS A 294 7.10 -6.71 15.62
C CYS A 294 8.29 -5.88 15.11
N TRP A 295 8.73 -6.14 13.88
CA TRP A 295 9.81 -5.38 13.24
C TRP A 295 9.43 -3.90 13.08
N GLY A 296 8.21 -3.60 12.63
CA GLY A 296 7.72 -2.23 12.51
C GLY A 296 7.72 -1.49 13.85
N VAL A 297 7.23 -2.13 14.91
CA VAL A 297 7.21 -1.57 16.28
C VAL A 297 8.63 -1.35 16.82
N TYR A 298 9.54 -2.30 16.59
CA TYR A 298 10.95 -2.15 16.95
C TYR A 298 11.56 -0.91 16.29
N MET A 299 11.30 -0.72 14.98
CA MET A 299 11.85 0.38 14.18
C MET A 299 11.19 1.76 14.39
N LEU A 300 10.14 1.87 15.22
CA LEU A 300 9.50 3.16 15.49
C LEU A 300 10.51 4.21 15.99
N THR A 301 10.45 5.40 15.45
CA THR A 301 11.25 6.54 15.95
C THR A 301 10.76 6.99 17.33
N TRP A 302 11.61 7.72 18.06
CA TRP A 302 11.22 8.28 19.37
C TRP A 302 9.96 9.17 19.27
N ILE A 303 9.78 9.88 18.15
CA ILE A 303 8.63 10.75 17.87
C ILE A 303 7.37 9.89 17.74
N GLU A 304 7.43 8.83 16.93
CA GLU A 304 6.30 7.91 16.73
C GLU A 304 5.92 7.21 18.03
N ARG A 305 6.89 6.80 18.85
CA ARG A 305 6.63 6.22 20.18
C ARG A 305 5.92 7.22 21.11
N LYS A 306 6.32 8.51 21.07
CA LYS A 306 5.67 9.56 21.87
C LYS A 306 4.25 9.86 21.40
N LEU A 307 4.02 9.86 20.09
CA LEU A 307 2.67 9.98 19.52
C LEU A 307 1.80 8.79 19.92
N ALA A 308 2.31 7.57 19.82
CA ALA A 308 1.61 6.36 20.24
C ALA A 308 1.24 6.39 21.73
N ALA A 309 2.17 6.80 22.61
CA ALA A 309 1.89 6.96 24.04
C ALA A 309 0.80 8.01 24.33
N THR A 310 0.76 9.08 23.54
CA THR A 310 -0.26 10.14 23.69
C THR A 310 -1.65 9.66 23.28
N LEU A 311 -1.74 8.80 22.25
CA LEU A 311 -3.01 8.30 21.73
C LEU A 311 -3.55 7.08 22.51
N PHE A 312 -2.66 6.20 22.99
CA PHE A 312 -3.03 4.86 23.46
C PHE A 312 -2.53 4.50 24.86
N ALA A 313 -2.07 5.49 25.64
CA ALA A 313 -1.48 5.38 26.99
C ALA A 313 -0.17 4.58 27.06
N THR A 314 -0.09 3.38 26.47
CA THR A 314 1.12 2.55 26.41
C THR A 314 1.48 2.29 24.95
N PRO A 315 2.63 2.80 24.45
CA PRO A 315 3.06 2.53 23.08
C PRO A 315 3.35 1.02 22.90
N PRO A 316 3.14 0.44 21.71
CA PRO A 316 3.47 -0.95 21.50
C PRO A 316 4.99 -1.10 21.63
N SER A 317 5.41 -2.21 22.22
CA SER A 317 6.82 -2.59 22.35
C SER A 317 7.03 -3.96 21.74
N ALA A 318 8.05 -4.07 20.90
CA ALA A 318 8.51 -5.32 20.34
C ALA A 318 10.03 -5.24 20.16
N THR A 319 10.66 -6.40 20.21
CA THR A 319 12.11 -6.57 20.05
C THR A 319 12.42 -7.22 18.71
N VAL A 320 13.69 -7.17 18.30
CA VAL A 320 14.18 -7.94 17.14
C VAL A 320 13.95 -9.44 17.34
N GLN A 321 14.05 -9.92 18.58
CA GLN A 321 13.84 -11.32 18.91
C GLN A 321 12.38 -11.75 18.69
N ASP A 322 11.40 -10.93 19.08
CA ASP A 322 9.98 -11.20 18.84
C ASP A 322 9.66 -11.31 17.34
N ALA A 323 10.31 -10.47 16.53
CA ALA A 323 10.18 -10.52 15.08
C ALA A 323 10.81 -11.80 14.51
N LEU A 324 12.04 -12.11 14.93
CA LEU A 324 12.78 -13.28 14.49
C LEU A 324 12.06 -14.59 14.84
N GLU A 325 11.49 -14.70 16.03
CA GLU A 325 10.70 -15.87 16.44
C GLU A 325 9.47 -16.07 15.56
N ALA A 326 8.74 -15.00 15.26
CA ALA A 326 7.58 -15.08 14.37
C ALA A 326 7.98 -15.48 12.94
N PHE A 327 9.03 -14.89 12.37
CA PHE A 327 9.48 -15.25 11.02
C PHE A 327 10.03 -16.68 10.92
N ASN A 328 10.77 -17.14 11.94
CA ASN A 328 11.23 -18.53 11.99
C ASN A 328 10.04 -19.49 12.12
N LYS A 329 9.02 -19.14 12.90
CA LYS A 329 7.82 -19.95 13.01
C LYS A 329 7.10 -20.13 11.67
N ALA A 330 7.09 -19.09 10.84
CA ALA A 330 6.56 -19.19 9.48
C ALA A 330 7.38 -20.16 8.60
N GLU A 331 8.72 -20.14 8.67
CA GLU A 331 9.57 -21.12 7.95
C GLU A 331 9.45 -22.54 8.51
N GLU A 332 9.21 -22.71 9.81
CA GLU A 332 8.98 -24.03 10.42
C GLU A 332 7.71 -24.69 9.86
N ILE A 333 6.66 -23.89 9.63
CA ILE A 333 5.37 -24.35 9.12
C ILE A 333 5.47 -24.64 7.62
N GLN A 334 5.99 -23.69 6.84
CA GLN A 334 6.15 -23.83 5.39
C GLN A 334 7.48 -23.25 4.92
N PRO A 335 8.53 -24.08 4.79
CA PRO A 335 9.84 -23.62 4.35
C PRO A 335 9.81 -22.94 2.99
N GLY A 336 10.43 -21.77 2.87
CA GLY A 336 10.57 -21.05 1.60
C GLY A 336 9.26 -20.52 1.02
N PHE A 337 8.19 -20.40 1.81
CA PHE A 337 6.89 -19.92 1.32
C PHE A 337 6.97 -18.49 0.79
N TYR A 338 7.68 -17.57 1.48
CA TYR A 338 7.88 -16.19 1.06
C TYR A 338 9.36 -15.82 1.06
N LYS A 339 9.83 -15.29 -0.07
CA LYS A 339 11.19 -14.71 -0.16
C LYS A 339 11.39 -13.56 0.82
N SER A 340 10.37 -12.72 0.95
CA SER A 340 10.38 -11.60 1.89
C SER A 340 10.55 -12.05 3.34
N ASN A 341 10.00 -13.21 3.72
CA ASN A 341 10.18 -13.77 5.06
C ASN A 341 11.67 -14.06 5.36
N GLN A 342 12.35 -14.78 4.46
CA GLN A 342 13.78 -15.06 4.60
C GLN A 342 14.65 -13.80 4.61
N TYR A 343 14.30 -12.80 3.80
CA TYR A 343 14.94 -11.49 3.84
C TYR A 343 14.79 -10.81 5.22
N TYR A 344 13.60 -10.82 5.81
CA TYR A 344 13.38 -10.24 7.14
C TYR A 344 14.08 -11.02 8.27
N ILE A 345 14.18 -12.35 8.17
CA ILE A 345 15.03 -13.15 9.08
C ILE A 345 16.48 -12.67 9.00
N ALA A 346 17.01 -12.49 7.78
CA ALA A 346 18.36 -11.98 7.60
C ALA A 346 18.55 -10.58 8.19
N LYS A 347 17.57 -9.68 8.02
CA LYS A 347 17.60 -8.35 8.66
C LYS A 347 17.65 -8.44 10.19
N CYS A 348 16.89 -9.35 10.79
CA CYS A 348 16.92 -9.53 12.24
C CYS A 348 18.32 -9.98 12.71
N TYR A 349 18.94 -10.93 12.03
CA TYR A 349 20.33 -11.35 12.32
C TYR A 349 21.34 -10.22 12.09
N TYR A 350 21.15 -9.41 11.04
CA TYR A 350 21.98 -8.25 10.76
C TYR A 350 21.95 -7.24 11.92
N GLU A 351 20.76 -6.93 12.46
CA GLU A 351 20.60 -5.99 13.59
C GLU A 351 21.31 -6.46 14.86
N VAL A 352 21.29 -7.77 15.14
CA VAL A 352 22.02 -8.35 16.29
C VAL A 352 23.49 -8.64 15.98
N SER A 353 24.00 -8.15 14.85
CA SER A 353 25.39 -8.30 14.38
C SER A 353 25.84 -9.76 14.14
N ASP A 354 24.90 -10.71 13.98
CA ASP A 354 25.21 -12.05 13.49
C ASP A 354 25.19 -12.06 11.95
N TYR A 355 26.24 -11.47 11.39
CA TYR A 355 26.42 -11.37 9.94
C TYR A 355 26.57 -12.73 9.26
N SER A 356 26.99 -13.77 9.99
CA SER A 356 27.15 -15.11 9.46
C SER A 356 25.79 -15.75 9.16
N SER A 357 24.85 -15.65 10.08
CA SER A 357 23.48 -16.14 9.89
C SER A 357 22.72 -15.25 8.90
N ALA A 358 22.91 -13.93 8.96
CA ALA A 358 22.32 -13.00 7.98
C ALA A 358 22.71 -13.37 6.54
N ARG A 359 24.01 -13.61 6.28
CA ARG A 359 24.50 -14.04 4.96
C ARG A 359 23.82 -15.31 4.47
N ARG A 360 23.73 -16.35 5.32
CA ARG A 360 23.10 -17.63 4.95
C ARG A 360 21.64 -17.47 4.55
N TRP A 361 20.88 -16.67 5.30
CA TRP A 361 19.47 -16.42 5.00
C TRP A 361 19.28 -15.61 3.72
N LEU A 362 20.15 -14.64 3.43
CA LEU A 362 20.12 -13.90 2.16
C LEU A 362 20.44 -14.81 0.98
N GLU A 363 21.47 -15.65 1.09
CA GLU A 363 21.82 -16.61 0.05
C GLU A 363 20.67 -17.60 -0.21
N SER A 364 19.99 -18.06 0.85
CA SER A 364 18.76 -18.86 0.73
C SER A 364 17.63 -18.10 0.03
N ALA A 365 17.36 -16.85 0.41
CA ALA A 365 16.30 -16.05 -0.19
C ALA A 365 16.51 -15.83 -1.70
N LEU A 366 17.76 -15.67 -2.13
CA LEU A 366 18.14 -15.49 -3.53
C LEU A 366 17.95 -16.76 -4.37
N GLN A 367 17.90 -17.94 -3.76
CA GLN A 367 17.63 -19.21 -4.45
C GLN A 367 16.14 -19.47 -4.70
N LEU A 368 15.25 -18.79 -3.96
CA LEU A 368 13.81 -18.90 -4.17
C LEU A 368 13.40 -18.27 -5.53
N PRO A 369 12.32 -18.73 -6.18
CA PRO A 369 11.82 -18.12 -7.41
C PRO A 369 11.33 -16.67 -7.19
N CYS A 370 11.17 -15.91 -8.27
CA CYS A 370 10.62 -14.55 -8.26
C CYS A 370 9.34 -14.51 -9.10
N ASN A 371 8.19 -14.73 -8.48
CA ASN A 371 6.92 -14.88 -9.20
C ASN A 371 6.17 -13.55 -9.29
N ASN A 372 6.14 -12.80 -8.18
CA ASN A 372 5.38 -11.56 -8.09
C ASN A 372 6.29 -10.34 -7.82
N LYS A 373 5.68 -9.16 -7.66
CA LYS A 373 6.39 -7.91 -7.39
C LYS A 373 7.14 -7.94 -6.06
N ASP A 374 6.49 -8.44 -5.01
CA ASP A 374 7.08 -8.56 -3.68
C ASP A 374 8.33 -9.44 -3.67
N ASP A 375 8.32 -10.55 -4.43
CA ASP A 375 9.50 -11.39 -4.59
C ASP A 375 10.64 -10.64 -5.30
N ARG A 376 10.34 -9.84 -6.32
CA ARG A 376 11.35 -9.04 -7.03
C ARG A 376 11.95 -7.98 -6.10
N ASP A 377 11.12 -7.31 -5.31
CA ASP A 377 11.55 -6.32 -4.32
C ASP A 377 12.41 -6.98 -3.23
N ALA A 378 11.96 -8.10 -2.67
CA ALA A 378 12.73 -8.86 -1.67
C ALA A 378 14.05 -9.41 -2.25
N HIS A 379 14.09 -9.81 -3.53
CA HIS A 379 15.31 -10.29 -4.18
C HIS A 379 16.32 -9.16 -4.37
N ARG A 380 15.88 -7.98 -4.82
CA ARG A 380 16.72 -6.77 -4.92
C ARG A 380 17.28 -6.42 -3.54
N ASP A 381 16.40 -6.29 -2.55
CA ASP A 381 16.78 -5.88 -1.21
C ASP A 381 17.74 -6.89 -0.54
N SER A 382 17.52 -8.20 -0.78
CA SER A 382 18.42 -9.26 -0.31
C SER A 382 19.81 -9.16 -0.95
N SER A 383 19.86 -8.90 -2.26
CA SER A 383 21.12 -8.72 -2.99
C SER A 383 21.89 -7.50 -2.50
N GLU A 384 21.19 -6.39 -2.25
CA GLU A 384 21.79 -5.16 -1.74
C GLU A 384 22.33 -5.31 -0.32
N LEU A 385 21.60 -5.99 0.57
CA LEU A 385 22.07 -6.25 1.92
C LEU A 385 23.27 -7.20 1.92
N LEU A 386 23.25 -8.24 1.07
CA LEU A 386 24.35 -9.19 0.95
C LEU A 386 25.64 -8.53 0.46
N ALA A 387 25.53 -7.52 -0.41
CA ALA A 387 26.68 -6.75 -0.88
C ALA A 387 27.31 -5.85 0.20
N LYS A 388 26.58 -5.55 1.29
CA LYS A 388 27.08 -4.76 2.44
C LYS A 388 27.76 -5.63 3.51
N LEU A 389 27.50 -6.94 3.51
CA LEU A 389 28.10 -7.95 4.39
C LEU A 389 29.42 -8.47 3.84
#